data_AF-A0A7J7Y088-F1
#
_entry.id   AF-A0A7J7Y088-F1
#
_cell.length_a   1.000
_cell.length_b   1.000
_cell.length_c   1.000
_cell.angle_alpha   90.00
_cell.angle_beta   90.00
_cell.angle_gamma   90.00
#
_symmetry.space_group_name_H-M   'P 1'
#
loop_
_entity.id
_entity.type
_entity.pdbx_description
1 polymer ?
#
loop_
_entity_poly.entity_id
_entity_poly.type
_entity_poly.pdbx_seq_one_letter_code
_entity_poly.pdbx_strand_id
1 'polypeptide(L)'
;MSARMTTATRQEVLGLYRRIFRLARQWQAASGRVEDTAREKQYIRHEARTLFRKNKNIHLPPMGLTSLRGRGLRSQEKLRKLSKPVYLKSHDEVS
;
A
#
# COMPACT_ATOMS: atom_id res chain seq x y z
N MET A 1 -25.19 4.28 8.36
CA MET A 1 -24.64 5.30 7.44
C MET A 1 -23.58 4.62 6.57
N SER A 2 -23.88 4.41 5.28
CA SER A 2 -23.03 3.65 4.36
C SER A 2 -21.89 4.53 3.82
N ALA A 3 -20.64 4.15 4.07
CA ALA A 3 -19.47 4.90 3.63
C ALA A 3 -19.34 4.83 2.10
N ARG A 4 -19.53 5.96 1.43
CA ARG A 4 -19.35 6.14 0.00
C ARG A 4 -17.87 5.89 -0.34
N MET A 5 -17.57 4.81 -1.05
CA MET A 5 -16.25 4.60 -1.66
C MET A 5 -15.87 5.86 -2.44
N THR A 6 -14.81 6.55 -2.03
CA THR A 6 -14.34 7.73 -2.74
C THR A 6 -13.74 7.27 -4.07
N THR A 7 -14.06 7.98 -5.16
CA THR A 7 -13.56 7.70 -6.51
C THR A 7 -12.03 7.68 -6.58
N ALA A 8 -11.35 8.42 -5.69
CA ALA A 8 -9.90 8.45 -5.52
C ALA A 8 -9.31 7.07 -5.17
N THR A 9 -9.86 6.36 -4.18
CA THR A 9 -9.35 5.03 -3.78
C THR A 9 -9.59 3.99 -4.87
N ARG A 10 -10.72 4.06 -5.58
CA ARG A 10 -10.98 3.16 -6.72
C ARG A 10 -9.99 3.39 -7.87
N GLN A 11 -9.63 4.63 -8.15
CA GLN A 11 -8.67 4.96 -9.19
C GLN A 11 -7.25 4.49 -8.84
N GLU A 12 -6.81 4.68 -7.60
CA GLU A 12 -5.52 4.20 -7.11
C GLU A 12 -5.43 2.68 -7.15
N VAL A 13 -6.47 1.99 -6.66
CA VAL A 13 -6.60 0.54 -6.74
C VAL A 13 -6.49 0.10 -8.19
N LEU A 14 -7.35 0.59 -9.09
CA LEU A 14 -7.28 0.22 -10.50
C LEU A 14 -5.93 0.59 -11.14
N GLY A 15 -5.28 1.67 -10.70
CA GLY A 15 -3.95 2.09 -11.12
C GLY A 15 -2.87 1.08 -10.75
N LEU A 16 -2.82 0.68 -9.48
CA LEU A 16 -1.92 -0.36 -8.95
C LEU A 16 -2.05 -1.64 -9.79
N TYR A 17 -3.27 -2.08 -10.04
CA TYR A 17 -3.48 -3.32 -10.75
C TYR A 17 -3.17 -3.25 -12.24
N ARG A 18 -3.42 -2.11 -12.91
CA ARG A 18 -2.92 -1.89 -14.27
C ARG A 18 -1.39 -1.91 -14.33
N ARG A 19 -0.70 -1.53 -13.25
CA ARG A 19 0.76 -1.66 -13.14
C ARG A 19 1.17 -3.13 -13.01
N ILE A 20 0.50 -3.90 -12.16
CA ILE A 20 0.75 -5.36 -12.00
C ILE A 20 0.61 -6.08 -13.35
N PHE A 21 -0.48 -5.86 -14.10
CA PHE A 21 -0.64 -6.50 -15.41
C PHE A 21 0.39 -6.05 -16.44
N ARG A 22 0.89 -4.81 -16.35
CA ARG A 22 2.01 -4.35 -17.20
C ARG A 22 3.29 -5.10 -16.90
N LEU A 23 3.65 -5.21 -15.62
CA LEU A 23 4.82 -5.96 -15.17
C LEU A 23 4.72 -7.43 -15.57
N ALA A 24 3.55 -8.06 -15.38
CA ALA A 24 3.31 -9.44 -15.79
C ALA A 24 3.50 -9.69 -17.29
N ARG A 25 3.25 -8.68 -18.17
CA ARG A 25 3.52 -8.84 -19.62
C ARG A 25 5.01 -8.91 -19.91
N GLN A 26 5.80 -8.08 -19.25
CA GLN A 26 7.24 -7.95 -19.44
C GLN A 26 8.04 -8.94 -18.59
N TRP A 27 7.38 -9.67 -17.69
CA TRP A 27 8.03 -10.63 -16.79
C TRP A 27 8.82 -11.69 -17.55
N GLN A 28 9.97 -12.07 -17.00
CA GLN A 28 10.78 -13.20 -17.43
C GLN A 28 11.23 -13.95 -16.18
N ALA A 29 11.12 -15.28 -16.19
CA ALA A 29 11.56 -16.08 -15.06
C ALA A 29 13.08 -15.99 -14.90
N ALA A 30 13.56 -16.00 -13.67
CA ALA A 30 15.00 -15.98 -13.38
C ALA A 30 15.73 -17.21 -13.95
N SER A 31 15.00 -18.32 -14.16
CA SER A 31 15.53 -19.53 -14.81
C SER A 31 15.79 -19.35 -16.31
N GLY A 32 15.30 -18.27 -16.94
CA GLY A 32 15.35 -18.06 -18.39
C GLY A 32 14.50 -19.04 -19.21
N ARG A 33 13.85 -20.02 -18.56
CA ARG A 33 13.03 -21.02 -19.25
C ARG A 33 11.69 -20.42 -19.66
N VAL A 34 11.26 -20.72 -20.88
CA VAL A 34 10.00 -20.23 -21.44
C VAL A 34 8.80 -20.79 -20.66
N GLU A 35 8.87 -22.05 -20.24
CA GLU A 35 7.83 -22.74 -19.46
C GLU A 35 7.62 -22.09 -18.09
N ASP A 36 8.70 -21.84 -17.35
CA ASP A 36 8.66 -21.17 -16.06
C ASP A 36 8.12 -19.74 -16.21
N THR A 37 8.57 -19.02 -17.24
CA THR A 37 8.07 -17.68 -17.56
C THR A 37 6.56 -17.71 -17.84
N ALA A 38 6.06 -18.68 -18.60
CA ALA A 38 4.64 -18.81 -18.90
C ALA A 38 3.81 -19.13 -17.63
N ARG A 39 4.28 -20.09 -16.81
CA ARG A 39 3.65 -20.49 -15.55
C ARG A 39 3.57 -19.33 -14.56
N GLU A 40 4.68 -18.63 -14.35
CA GLU A 40 4.74 -17.47 -13.44
C GLU A 40 3.86 -16.31 -13.92
N LYS A 41 3.87 -16.02 -15.22
CA LYS A 41 2.95 -15.02 -15.81
C LYS A 41 1.49 -15.38 -15.58
N GLN A 42 1.13 -16.66 -15.72
CA GLN A 42 -0.22 -17.13 -15.46
C GLN A 42 -0.56 -17.01 -13.97
N TYR A 43 0.37 -17.39 -13.09
CA TYR A 43 0.23 -17.26 -11.65
C TYR A 43 -0.02 -15.80 -11.23
N ILE A 44 0.83 -14.85 -11.65
CA ILE A 44 0.68 -13.42 -11.33
C ILE A 44 -0.70 -12.90 -11.74
N ARG A 45 -1.17 -13.28 -12.94
CA ARG A 45 -2.49 -12.85 -13.43
C ARG A 45 -3.63 -13.46 -12.62
N HIS A 46 -3.53 -14.73 -12.27
CA HIS A 46 -4.55 -15.43 -11.49
C HIS A 46 -4.61 -14.86 -10.07
N GLU A 47 -3.47 -14.78 -9.39
CA GLU A 47 -3.38 -14.29 -8.02
C GLU A 47 -3.88 -12.85 -7.90
N ALA A 48 -3.45 -11.96 -8.81
CA ALA A 48 -3.94 -10.59 -8.83
C ALA A 48 -5.47 -10.53 -8.93
N ARG A 49 -6.08 -11.30 -9.84
CA ARG A 49 -7.56 -11.38 -9.98
C ARG A 49 -8.24 -11.92 -8.73
N THR A 50 -7.64 -12.91 -8.08
CA THR A 50 -8.17 -13.51 -6.86
C THR A 50 -8.14 -12.51 -5.71
N LEU A 51 -6.99 -11.84 -5.48
CA LEU A 51 -6.84 -10.81 -4.46
C LEU A 51 -7.82 -9.65 -4.69
N PHE A 52 -8.01 -9.19 -5.92
CA PHE A 52 -9.03 -8.20 -6.25
C PHE A 52 -10.43 -8.56 -5.80
N ARG A 53 -10.85 -9.79 -6.11
CA ARG A 53 -12.19 -10.27 -5.79
C ARG A 53 -12.38 -10.38 -4.29
N LYS A 54 -11.37 -10.89 -3.58
CA LYS A 54 -11.36 -10.96 -2.11
C LYS A 54 -11.50 -9.57 -1.48
N ASN A 55 -10.82 -8.57 -2.04
CA ASN A 55 -10.84 -7.20 -1.51
C ASN A 55 -12.03 -6.34 -1.98
N LYS A 56 -12.94 -6.88 -2.81
CA LYS A 56 -14.07 -6.13 -3.41
C LYS A 56 -14.99 -5.48 -2.37
N ASN A 57 -15.18 -6.16 -1.22
CA ASN A 57 -16.11 -5.75 -0.17
C ASN A 57 -15.39 -5.14 1.04
N ILE A 58 -14.09 -4.83 0.93
CA ILE A 58 -13.38 -4.12 2.00
C ILE A 58 -13.83 -2.67 1.98
N HIS A 59 -14.84 -2.39 2.79
CA HIS A 59 -15.32 -1.05 3.10
C HIS A 59 -14.47 -0.47 4.24
N LEU A 60 -13.15 -0.44 4.07
CA LEU A 60 -12.32 0.30 5.02
C LEU A 60 -12.59 1.80 4.77
N PRO A 61 -13.01 2.58 5.78
CA PRO A 61 -13.14 4.01 5.61
C PRO A 61 -11.81 4.58 5.10
N PRO A 62 -11.82 5.50 4.11
CA PRO A 62 -10.60 6.04 3.51
C PRO A 62 -9.67 6.75 4.52
N MET A 63 -10.14 6.98 5.74
CA MET A 63 -9.40 7.56 6.86
C MET A 63 -8.14 6.78 7.27
N GLY A 64 -8.05 5.47 6.99
CA GLY A 64 -6.89 4.64 7.37
C GLY A 64 -5.77 4.56 6.33
N LEU A 65 -6.02 4.99 5.09
CA LEU A 65 -5.09 4.80 3.95
C LEU A 65 -4.65 6.10 3.28
N THR A 66 -5.19 7.25 3.67
CA THR A 66 -4.61 8.53 3.25
C THR A 66 -3.22 8.64 3.84
N SER A 67 -2.19 8.66 2.97
CA SER A 67 -0.92 9.27 3.36
C SER A 67 -1.28 10.65 3.90
N LEU A 68 -0.80 11.00 5.10
CA LEU A 68 -0.84 12.37 5.61
C LEU A 68 0.14 13.23 4.77
N ARG A 69 0.00 13.24 3.44
CA ARG A 69 0.65 14.20 2.57
C ARG A 69 -0.07 15.50 2.74
N GLY A 70 0.49 16.29 3.67
CA GLY A 70 0.72 17.69 3.46
C GLY A 70 -0.55 18.53 3.36
N ARG A 71 -1.02 18.97 4.53
CA ARG A 71 -1.49 20.33 4.87
C ARG A 71 -2.49 20.21 6.01
N GLY A 72 -2.03 20.33 7.25
CA GLY A 72 -2.97 20.48 8.37
C GLY A 72 -2.50 20.06 9.76
N LEU A 73 -1.31 19.45 9.91
CA LEU A 73 -0.86 18.96 11.22
C LEU A 73 0.17 19.86 11.92
N ARG A 74 0.26 21.15 11.58
CA ARG A 74 1.19 22.06 12.28
C ARG A 74 0.91 22.11 13.79
N SER A 75 -0.36 22.16 14.18
CA SER A 75 -0.76 22.15 15.59
C SER A 75 -0.48 20.80 16.26
N GLN A 76 -0.67 19.69 15.54
CA GLN A 76 -0.42 18.35 16.05
C GLN A 76 1.09 18.05 16.14
N GLU A 77 1.90 18.54 15.19
CA GLU A 77 3.37 18.53 15.28
C GLU A 77 3.89 19.42 16.41
N LYS A 78 3.27 20.59 16.62
CA LYS A 78 3.62 21.47 17.75
C LYS A 78 3.32 20.77 19.07
N LEU A 79 2.14 20.17 19.20
CA LEU A 79 1.78 19.33 20.34
C LEU A 79 2.74 18.15 20.46
N ARG A 80 3.09 17.45 19.38
CA ARG A 80 4.02 16.32 19.40
C ARG A 80 5.45 16.71 19.78
N LYS A 81 5.89 17.92 19.42
CA LYS A 81 7.18 18.48 19.83
C LYS A 81 7.19 18.85 21.31
N LEU A 82 6.10 19.44 21.80
CA LEU A 82 5.92 19.82 23.21
C LEU A 82 5.66 18.61 24.11
N SER A 83 5.00 17.58 23.58
CA SER A 83 4.61 16.36 24.28
C SER A 83 5.64 15.26 24.12
N LYS A 84 6.88 15.53 23.65
CA LYS A 84 7.97 14.56 23.72
C LYS A 84 8.29 14.34 25.21
N PRO A 85 7.83 13.25 25.84
CA PRO A 85 8.14 12.99 27.22
C PRO A 85 9.57 12.46 27.30
N VAL A 86 10.09 12.54 28.50
CA VAL A 86 11.48 12.42 28.95
C VAL A 86 12.20 11.09 28.57
N TYR A 87 11.58 10.20 27.83
CA TYR A 87 12.17 8.91 27.39
C TYR A 87 13.17 9.00 26.23
N LEU A 88 13.47 10.19 25.72
CA LEU A 88 14.63 10.40 24.83
C LEU A 88 15.93 10.74 25.61
N LYS A 89 15.88 10.86 26.93
CA LYS A 89 17.01 11.37 27.75
C LYS A 89 17.64 10.31 28.67
N SER A 90 17.63 9.04 28.28
CA SER A 90 18.18 7.94 29.09
C SER A 90 19.08 6.95 28.33
N HIS A 91 19.72 7.36 27.23
CA HIS A 91 20.66 6.48 26.51
C HIS A 91 22.07 7.09 26.41
N ASP A 92 22.58 7.67 27.51
CA ASP A 92 23.98 8.12 27.62
C ASP A 92 24.74 7.42 28.78
N GLU A 93 24.39 6.18 29.12
CA GLU A 93 25.11 5.39 30.14
C GLU A 93 25.26 3.90 29.74
N VAL A 94 25.68 3.60 28.50
CA VAL A 94 26.41 2.34 28.18
C VAL A 94 27.23 2.56 26.90
N SER A 95 28.49 2.99 27.06
CA SER A 95 29.71 2.47 26.41
C SER A 95 30.90 3.36 26.68
#